data_AF-X1IL82-F1
#
_entry.id   AF-X1IL82-F1
#
_cell.length_a   1.000
_cell.length_b   1.000
_cell.length_c   1.000
_cell.angle_alpha   90.00
_cell.angle_beta   90.00
_cell.angle_gamma   90.00
#
_symmetry.space_group_name_H-M   'P 1'
#
loop_
_entity.id
_entity.type
_entity.pdbx_description
1 polymer ?
#
loop_
_entity_poly.entity_id
_entity_poly.type
_entity_poly.pdbx_seq_one_letter_code
_entity_poly.pdbx_strand_id
1 'polypeptide(L)'
;GDVTELISSFKKAGFQGLQGFEGGCDPYYVNEHHPDFVIVGFGDVSYTLPYGTQDQIESHVKDLMTALKENRRFVIGPSTVIFKEIPLENVRTFIQAAIKYGKYNC
;
A
#
# COMPACT_ATOMS: atom_id res chain seq x y z
N GLY A 1 -4.10 -10.13 10.17
CA GLY A 1 -2.92 -10.78 10.75
C GLY A 1 -1.72 -10.35 9.96
N ASP A 2 -0.60 -10.09 10.64
CA ASP A 2 0.63 -9.63 10.00
C ASP A 2 1.17 -10.71 9.05
N VAL A 3 1.32 -10.36 7.77
CA VAL A 3 1.77 -11.28 6.72
C VAL A 3 3.26 -11.11 6.38
N THR A 4 3.98 -10.25 7.10
CA THR A 4 5.37 -9.87 6.80
C THR A 4 6.28 -11.10 6.65
N GLU A 5 6.20 -12.06 7.58
CA GLU A 5 7.00 -13.28 7.53
C GLU A 5 6.46 -14.34 6.52
N LEU A 6 5.21 -14.22 6.08
CA LEU A 6 4.57 -15.19 5.18
C LEU A 6 4.95 -14.99 3.72
N ILE A 7 5.52 -13.84 3.34
CA ILE A 7 5.94 -13.55 1.97
C ILE A 7 6.93 -14.61 1.47
N SER A 8 7.88 -15.02 2.31
CA SER A 8 8.82 -16.10 1.98
C SER A 8 8.11 -17.42 1.64
N SER A 9 7.03 -17.75 2.34
CA SER A 9 6.22 -18.95 2.08
C SER A 9 5.44 -18.83 0.78
N PHE A 10 4.88 -17.65 0.47
CA PHE A 10 4.22 -17.41 -0.81
C PHE A 10 5.19 -17.52 -1.99
N LYS A 11 6.40 -16.97 -1.86
CA LYS A 11 7.45 -17.15 -2.87
C LYS A 11 7.81 -18.62 -3.08
N LYS A 12 7.96 -19.40 -2.01
CA LYS A 12 8.21 -20.86 -2.09
C LYS A 12 7.07 -21.62 -2.77
N ALA A 13 5.83 -21.17 -2.58
CA ALA A 13 4.66 -21.72 -3.26
C ALA A 13 4.54 -21.28 -4.73
N GLY A 14 5.43 -20.41 -5.23
CA GLY A 14 5.48 -19.98 -6.62
C GLY A 14 4.70 -18.71 -6.91
N PHE A 15 4.27 -17.94 -5.91
CA PHE A 15 3.65 -16.63 -6.12
C PHE A 15 4.72 -15.54 -6.33
N GLN A 16 4.47 -14.64 -7.27
CA GLN A 16 5.34 -13.49 -7.56
C GLN A 16 4.87 -12.20 -6.90
N GLY A 17 3.68 -12.20 -6.30
CA GLY A 17 3.12 -11.04 -5.63
C GLY A 17 1.86 -11.36 -4.86
N LEU A 18 1.39 -10.38 -4.09
CA LEU A 18 0.19 -10.47 -3.28
C LEU A 18 -0.62 -9.19 -3.39
N GLN A 19 -1.95 -9.35 -3.46
CA GLN A 19 -2.89 -8.31 -3.13
C GLN A 19 -3.45 -8.58 -1.75
N GLY A 20 -3.63 -7.54 -0.95
CA GLY A 20 -4.29 -7.66 0.33
C GLY A 20 -3.32 -7.64 1.49
N PHE A 21 -3.19 -6.46 2.10
CA PHE A 21 -2.36 -6.23 3.29
C PHE A 21 -3.21 -5.64 4.43
N GLU A 22 -4.52 -5.93 4.47
CA GLU A 22 -5.47 -5.45 5.52
C GLU A 22 -5.01 -5.79 6.93
N GLY A 23 -4.28 -6.89 7.09
CA GLY A 23 -3.79 -7.37 8.37
C GLY A 23 -2.61 -6.60 8.95
N GLY A 24 -2.13 -5.57 8.23
CA GLY A 24 -0.87 -4.91 8.50
C GLY A 24 0.32 -5.66 7.89
N CYS A 25 1.31 -4.89 7.47
CA CYS A 25 2.62 -5.35 7.02
C CYS A 25 3.54 -4.12 7.00
N ASP A 26 4.80 -4.27 7.38
CA ASP A 26 5.76 -3.16 7.29
C ASP A 26 6.26 -3.00 5.85
N PRO A 27 5.92 -1.90 5.14
CA PRO A 27 6.32 -1.72 3.75
C PRO A 27 7.85 -1.61 3.59
N TYR A 28 8.57 -1.09 4.59
CA TYR A 28 10.03 -1.00 4.54
C TYR A 28 10.67 -2.37 4.64
N TYR A 29 10.17 -3.22 5.55
CA TYR A 29 10.63 -4.60 5.67
C TYR A 29 10.47 -5.38 4.36
N VAL A 30 9.29 -5.28 3.73
CA VAL A 30 9.04 -5.97 2.44
C VAL A 30 9.99 -5.47 1.37
N ASN A 31 10.24 -4.16 1.32
CA ASN A 31 11.15 -3.59 0.35
C ASN A 31 12.60 -4.07 0.52
N GLU A 32 13.05 -4.19 1.77
CA GLU A 32 14.41 -4.61 2.11
C GLU A 32 14.64 -6.11 1.88
N HIS A 33 13.68 -6.95 2.31
CA HIS A 33 13.85 -8.41 2.34
C HIS A 33 13.27 -9.12 1.11
N HIS A 34 12.31 -8.47 0.44
CA HIS A 34 11.58 -9.02 -0.70
C HIS A 34 11.44 -7.99 -1.86
N PRO A 35 12.54 -7.35 -2.31
CA PRO A 35 12.51 -6.30 -3.33
C PRO A 35 12.00 -6.77 -4.71
N ASP A 36 11.94 -8.08 -4.93
CA ASP A 36 11.47 -8.72 -6.16
C ASP A 36 9.98 -9.08 -6.14
N PHE A 37 9.32 -8.99 -4.98
CA PHE A 37 7.92 -9.36 -4.80
C PHE A 37 6.98 -8.23 -5.21
N VAL A 38 5.92 -8.56 -5.96
CA VAL A 38 4.94 -7.58 -6.43
C VAL A 38 3.89 -7.31 -5.36
N ILE A 39 3.70 -6.04 -5.03
CA ILE A 39 2.75 -5.57 -4.02
C ILE A 39 1.61 -4.86 -4.72
N VAL A 40 0.38 -5.28 -4.43
CA VAL A 40 -0.84 -4.60 -4.89
C VAL A 40 -1.68 -4.19 -3.68
N GLY A 41 -1.88 -2.88 -3.47
CA GLY A 41 -2.70 -2.34 -2.39
C GLY A 41 -1.93 -1.48 -1.39
N PHE A 42 -1.95 -1.87 -0.11
CA PHE A 42 -1.32 -1.20 1.05
C PHE A 42 -1.99 0.07 1.60
N GLY A 43 -2.97 0.65 0.91
CA GLY A 43 -3.77 1.76 1.42
C GLY A 43 -4.65 1.33 2.59
N ASP A 44 -4.51 1.96 3.75
CA ASP A 44 -5.22 1.55 4.97
C ASP A 44 -6.71 1.91 4.92
N VAL A 45 -7.54 0.88 4.75
CA VAL A 45 -9.01 0.95 4.77
C VAL A 45 -9.61 0.71 6.15
N SER A 46 -8.81 0.36 7.16
CA SER A 46 -9.28 0.08 8.52
C SER A 46 -9.39 1.35 9.35
N TYR A 47 -8.48 2.31 9.14
CA TYR A 47 -8.49 3.56 9.91
C TYR A 47 -8.28 4.82 9.04
N THR A 48 -7.23 4.84 8.24
CA THR A 48 -6.79 6.04 7.51
C THR A 48 -7.81 6.52 6.49
N LEU A 49 -8.30 5.64 5.61
CA LEU A 49 -9.31 6.03 4.61
C LEU A 49 -10.68 6.31 5.24
N PRO A 50 -11.21 5.53 6.21
CA PRO A 50 -12.50 5.84 6.81
C PRO A 50 -12.53 7.07 7.71
N TYR A 51 -11.47 7.30 8.52
CA TYR A 51 -11.50 8.25 9.63
C TYR A 51 -10.38 9.29 9.62
N GLY A 52 -9.36 9.12 8.77
CA GLY A 52 -8.23 10.03 8.70
C GLY A 52 -8.60 11.40 8.12
N THR A 53 -7.83 12.42 8.51
CA THR A 53 -7.84 13.72 7.85
C THR A 53 -7.19 13.64 6.48
N GLN A 54 -7.42 14.64 5.62
CA GLN A 54 -6.78 14.71 4.30
C GLN A 54 -5.24 14.67 4.41
N ASP A 55 -4.66 15.38 5.38
CA ASP A 55 -3.22 15.38 5.64
C ASP A 55 -2.69 14.01 6.08
N GLN A 56 -3.46 13.28 6.90
CA GLN A 56 -3.10 11.92 7.32
C GLN A 56 -3.11 10.95 6.13
N ILE A 57 -4.12 11.04 5.27
CA ILE A 57 -4.21 10.24 4.04
C ILE A 57 -3.06 10.55 3.10
N GLU A 58 -2.77 11.84 2.89
CA GLU A 58 -1.65 12.27 2.04
C GLU A 58 -0.31 11.76 2.60
N SER A 59 -0.12 11.87 3.92
CA SER A 59 1.09 11.39 4.61
C SER A 59 1.23 9.87 4.50
N HIS A 60 0.15 9.12 4.64
CA HIS A 60 0.12 7.67 4.45
C HIS A 60 0.58 7.29 3.04
N VAL A 61 0.00 7.90 2.01
CA VAL A 61 0.40 7.63 0.62
C VAL A 61 1.86 8.01 0.38
N LYS A 62 2.31 9.14 0.91
CA LYS A 62 3.70 9.59 0.78
C LYS A 62 4.68 8.61 1.43
N ASP A 63 4.34 8.06 2.60
CA ASP A 63 5.15 7.06 3.29
C ASP A 63 5.24 5.76 2.47
N LEU A 64 4.12 5.25 1.96
CA LEU A 64 4.11 4.08 1.08
C LEU A 64 4.95 4.28 -0.18
N MET A 65 4.86 5.46 -0.80
CA MET A 65 5.68 5.78 -1.98
C MET A 65 7.15 5.88 -1.62
N THR A 66 7.50 6.39 -0.45
CA THR A 66 8.90 6.44 0.03
C THR A 66 9.45 5.03 0.25
N ALA A 67 8.65 4.14 0.81
CA ALA A 67 9.05 2.78 1.11
C ALA A 67 9.15 1.88 -0.14
N LEU A 68 8.17 1.92 -1.04
CA LEU A 68 7.95 0.83 -2.03
C LEU A 68 8.18 1.22 -3.49
N LYS A 69 8.14 2.51 -3.83
CA LYS A 69 8.05 2.97 -5.23
C LYS A 69 9.30 2.68 -6.05
N GLU A 70 10.50 2.87 -5.49
CA GLU A 70 11.76 2.82 -6.23
C GLU A 70 12.05 1.45 -6.84
N ASN A 71 11.57 0.38 -6.21
CA ASN A 71 11.71 -0.98 -6.72
C ASN A 71 10.77 -1.30 -7.90
N ARG A 72 9.84 -0.39 -8.27
CA ARG A 72 8.92 -0.51 -9.43
C ARG A 72 8.05 -1.78 -9.43
N ARG A 73 7.83 -2.37 -8.26
CA ARG A 73 6.99 -3.57 -8.05
C ARG A 73 5.81 -3.30 -7.13
N PHE A 74 5.42 -2.03 -7.03
CA PHE A 74 4.34 -1.57 -6.19
C PHE A 74 3.23 -0.94 -7.03
N VAL A 75 2.03 -1.50 -6.90
CA VAL A 75 0.80 -0.95 -7.42
C VAL A 75 -0.02 -0.47 -6.24
N ILE A 76 -0.06 0.85 -6.05
CA ILE A 76 -0.83 1.44 -4.96
C ILE A 76 -2.33 1.21 -5.18
N GLY A 77 -3.01 0.85 -4.10
CA GLY A 77 -4.46 0.75 -4.04
C GLY A 77 -4.91 0.62 -2.59
N PRO A 78 -6.21 0.53 -2.31
CA PRO A 78 -6.69 0.09 -1.01
C PRO A 78 -6.12 -1.31 -0.69
N SER A 79 -5.92 -1.60 0.59
CA SER A 79 -5.54 -2.94 1.05
C SER A 79 -6.64 -3.99 0.79
N THR A 80 -7.85 -3.54 0.42
CA THR A 80 -9.02 -4.37 0.07
C THR A 80 -9.99 -3.61 -0.82
N VAL A 81 -11.30 -3.83 -0.67
CA VAL A 81 -12.38 -3.05 -1.23
C VAL A 81 -12.62 -1.72 -0.50
N ILE A 82 -12.98 -0.67 -1.26
CA ILE A 82 -13.58 0.55 -0.70
C ILE A 82 -15.05 0.25 -0.41
N PHE A 83 -15.51 0.54 0.81
CA PHE A 83 -16.88 0.31 1.26
C PHE A 83 -17.63 1.62 1.52
N LYS A 84 -18.96 1.53 1.66
CA LYS A 84 -19.87 2.69 1.65
C LYS A 84 -19.60 3.72 2.75
N GLU A 85 -19.01 3.31 3.87
CA GLU A 85 -18.69 4.17 4.99
C GLU A 85 -17.42 5.00 4.78
N ILE A 86 -16.60 4.71 3.75
CA ILE A 86 -15.42 5.51 3.43
C ILE A 86 -15.86 6.80 2.73
N PRO A 87 -15.54 8.00 3.26
CA PRO A 87 -15.90 9.26 2.63
C PRO A 87 -15.30 9.38 1.23
N LEU A 88 -16.11 9.82 0.26
CA LEU A 88 -15.64 10.01 -1.13
C LEU A 88 -14.48 11.01 -1.23
N GLU A 89 -14.47 12.03 -0.38
CA GLU A 89 -13.35 12.99 -0.32
C GLU A 89 -12.05 12.31 0.09
N ASN A 90 -12.08 11.40 1.05
CA ASN A 90 -10.90 10.64 1.48
C ASN A 90 -10.36 9.76 0.35
N VAL A 91 -11.26 9.13 -0.42
CA VAL A 91 -10.88 8.36 -1.63
C VAL A 91 -10.24 9.29 -2.68
N ARG A 92 -10.80 10.47 -2.90
CA ARG A 92 -10.23 11.46 -3.85
C ARG A 92 -8.84 11.93 -3.40
N THR A 93 -8.66 12.24 -2.11
CA THR A 93 -7.37 12.62 -1.54
C THR A 93 -6.34 11.51 -1.73
N PHE A 94 -6.71 10.26 -1.49
CA PHE A 94 -5.84 9.10 -1.71
C PHE A 94 -5.39 8.99 -3.18
N ILE A 95 -6.33 9.09 -4.13
CA ILE A 95 -6.03 9.04 -5.57
C ILE A 95 -5.12 10.21 -5.97
N GLN A 96 -5.41 11.42 -5.53
CA GLN A 96 -4.62 12.61 -5.85
C GLN A 96 -3.20 12.52 -5.27
N ALA A 97 -3.06 12.05 -4.04
CA ALA A 97 -1.76 11.82 -3.41
C ALA A 97 -0.97 10.74 -4.18
N ALA A 98 -1.62 9.66 -4.61
CA ALA A 98 -0.99 8.60 -5.41
C ALA A 98 -0.45 9.15 -6.74
N ILE A 99 -1.22 9.99 -7.43
CA ILE A 99 -0.81 10.67 -8.67
C ILE A 99 0.33 11.66 -8.41
N LYS A 100 0.31 12.37 -7.28
CA LYS A 100 1.32 13.36 -6.90
C LYS A 100 2.67 12.70 -6.61
N TYR A 101 2.70 11.66 -5.78
CA TYR A 101 3.93 11.04 -5.27
C TYR A 101 4.41 9.83 -6.08
N GLY A 102 3.53 9.20 -6.87
CA GLY A 102 3.85 8.05 -7.72
C GLY A 102 4.71 8.36 -8.95
N LYS A 103 5.01 9.64 -9.24
CA LYS A 103 5.81 10.04 -10.41
C LYS A 103 7.29 9.79 -10.18
N TYR A 104 7.95 9.07 -11.08
CA TYR A 104 9.40 8.93 -11.06
C TYR A 104 10.06 10.21 -11.58
N ASN A 105 11.12 10.66 -10.92
CA ASN A 105 11.94 11.74 -11.45
C ASN A 105 12.84 11.12 -12.54
N CYS A 106 12.62 11.53 -13.78
CA CYS A 106 13.41 11.12 -14.94
C CYS A 106 14.76 11.85 -14.97
#